data_AF-A0A6A6QGT7-F1
#
_entry.id   AF-A0A6A6QGT7-F1
#
_cell.length_a   1.000
_cell.length_b   1.000
_cell.length_c   1.000
_cell.angle_alpha   90.00
_cell.angle_beta   90.00
_cell.angle_gamma   90.00
#
_symmetry.space_group_name_H-M   'P 1'
#
loop_
_entity.id
_entity.type
_entity.pdbx_description
1 polymer ?
#
loop_
_entity_poly.entity_id
_entity_poly.type
_entity_poly.pdbx_seq_one_letter_code
_entity_poly.pdbx_strand_id
1 'polypeptide(L)'
;MRASGVLLSILCGPCVCIYVGFAACFCPARLHRRSEPEDKRRFERRQRHAPRPLVVRKRGLSIPLPEPEPEPEKLDIPSSPEELKQTTVFQEKSRLMALPLELREMIYKAVLGDDVMHVIHKENKLGHLRCKAKSEEDCPKRWYGEGPCRDSCWGVVDSSNIWMPVGDPAERSDGDVLPLLQTCRQVYSEAIPLLYSTNTFSFIDLDCLRHLSATILPSRFNAIKSLTIEWYLTWPLYDDFAQRMLFSTSLYPPHDEATWEEIWRIIAGMKGLQRLRVDLNYFDGFRDNECEQKMLAPLRQIKGVKNFTVYLGWKGKEVIGAPFKLTRPVTTGADDSSEDDW
;
A
#
# COMPACT_ATOMS: atom_id res chain seq x y z
N MET A 1 -20.23 -47.58 25.84
CA MET A 1 -20.36 -46.67 24.68
C MET A 1 -21.73 -46.02 24.72
N ARG A 2 -21.81 -44.69 24.52
CA ARG A 2 -22.94 -43.83 24.91
C ARG A 2 -24.13 -43.95 23.93
N ALA A 3 -25.17 -44.68 24.32
CA ALA A 3 -26.46 -44.76 23.63
C ALA A 3 -27.28 -43.44 23.67
N SER A 4 -26.82 -42.44 24.42
CA SER A 4 -27.49 -41.16 24.63
C SER A 4 -27.36 -40.17 23.46
N GLY A 5 -26.35 -40.32 22.58
CA GLY A 5 -26.15 -39.41 21.45
C GLY A 5 -27.13 -39.63 20.29
N VAL A 6 -27.46 -40.90 19.99
CA VAL A 6 -28.30 -41.28 18.85
C VAL A 6 -29.78 -40.90 19.09
N LEU A 7 -30.25 -41.06 20.33
CA LEU A 7 -31.60 -40.65 20.74
C LEU A 7 -31.79 -39.12 20.70
N LEU A 8 -30.74 -38.35 21.03
CA LEU A 8 -30.78 -36.89 20.94
C LEU A 8 -30.86 -36.42 19.49
N SER A 9 -30.14 -37.06 18.55
CA SER A 9 -30.21 -36.74 17.13
C SER A 9 -31.56 -37.10 16.48
N ILE A 10 -32.19 -38.19 16.90
CA ILE A 10 -33.50 -38.62 16.37
C ILE A 10 -34.63 -37.70 16.86
N LEU A 11 -34.53 -37.15 18.08
CA LEU A 11 -35.52 -36.22 18.63
C LEU A 11 -35.28 -34.77 18.23
N CYS A 12 -34.03 -34.30 18.16
CA CYS A 12 -33.72 -32.92 17.76
C CYS A 12 -33.76 -32.70 16.25
N GLY A 13 -33.48 -33.73 15.43
CA GLY A 13 -33.50 -33.62 13.96
C GLY A 13 -34.83 -33.10 13.41
N PRO A 14 -35.98 -33.70 13.76
CA PRO A 14 -37.30 -33.22 13.34
C PRO A 14 -37.59 -31.80 13.83
N CYS A 15 -37.22 -31.45 15.07
CA CYS A 15 -37.42 -30.11 15.61
C CYS A 15 -36.60 -29.04 14.88
N VAL A 16 -35.36 -29.37 14.48
CA VAL A 16 -34.51 -28.50 13.67
C VAL A 16 -35.06 -28.36 12.25
N CYS A 17 -35.51 -29.46 11.63
CA CYS A 17 -36.14 -29.42 10.31
C CYS A 17 -37.44 -28.60 10.31
N ILE A 18 -38.28 -28.75 11.34
CA ILE A 18 -39.49 -27.95 11.53
C ILE A 18 -39.13 -26.48 11.76
N TYR A 19 -38.12 -26.17 12.57
CA TYR A 19 -37.66 -24.80 12.78
C TYR A 19 -37.14 -24.16 11.49
N VAL A 20 -36.33 -24.87 10.69
CA VAL A 20 -35.81 -24.40 9.41
C VAL A 20 -36.95 -24.20 8.41
N GLY A 21 -37.89 -25.13 8.31
CA GLY A 21 -39.07 -25.00 7.46
C GLY A 21 -39.99 -23.83 7.88
N PHE A 22 -40.22 -23.66 9.19
CA PHE A 22 -41.03 -22.59 9.73
C PHE A 22 -40.35 -21.21 9.53
N ALA A 23 -39.03 -21.14 9.77
CA ALA A 23 -38.26 -19.93 9.51
C ALA A 23 -38.22 -19.59 8.00
N ALA A 24 -38.18 -20.59 7.11
CA ALA A 24 -38.17 -20.38 5.66
C ALA A 24 -39.51 -19.85 5.14
N CYS A 25 -40.63 -20.34 5.68
CA CYS A 25 -41.96 -19.95 5.25
C CYS A 25 -42.47 -18.65 5.89
N PHE A 26 -42.16 -18.40 7.17
CA PHE A 26 -42.78 -17.30 7.94
C PHE A 26 -41.82 -16.16 8.31
N CYS A 27 -40.51 -16.36 8.18
CA CYS A 27 -39.49 -15.35 8.46
C CYS A 27 -38.32 -15.45 7.46
N PRO A 28 -38.56 -15.39 6.13
CA PRO A 28 -37.49 -15.54 5.13
C PRO A 28 -36.36 -14.54 5.36
N ALA A 29 -36.67 -13.33 5.86
CA ALA A 29 -35.68 -12.31 6.23
C ALA A 29 -34.71 -12.71 7.36
N ARG A 30 -35.04 -13.69 8.23
CA ARG A 30 -34.14 -14.19 9.29
C ARG A 30 -33.19 -15.27 8.80
N LEU A 31 -33.59 -16.08 7.81
CA LEU A 31 -32.70 -17.03 7.11
C LEU A 31 -31.89 -16.36 5.99
N HIS A 32 -32.43 -15.30 5.38
CA HIS A 32 -31.76 -14.47 4.36
C HIS A 32 -31.01 -13.27 4.92
N ARG A 33 -30.84 -13.17 6.26
CA ARG A 33 -29.85 -12.24 6.81
C ARG A 33 -28.45 -12.81 6.57
N ARG A 34 -28.11 -12.98 5.30
CA ARG A 34 -26.74 -13.16 4.83
C ARG A 34 -26.03 -11.94 5.37
N SER A 35 -25.19 -12.14 6.40
CA SER A 35 -24.27 -11.09 6.81
C SER A 35 -23.59 -10.62 5.53
N GLU A 36 -23.57 -9.32 5.28
CA GLU A 36 -22.77 -8.82 4.16
C GLU A 36 -21.39 -9.46 4.25
N PRO A 37 -20.84 -9.94 3.12
CA PRO A 37 -19.51 -10.52 3.11
C PRO A 37 -18.56 -9.54 3.81
N GLU A 38 -17.76 -10.03 4.77
CA GLU A 38 -16.85 -9.15 5.51
C GLU A 38 -15.95 -8.35 4.56
N ASP A 39 -15.53 -8.96 3.46
CA ASP A 39 -14.74 -8.32 2.41
C ASP A 39 -15.46 -7.13 1.76
N LYS A 40 -16.78 -7.22 1.54
CA LYS A 40 -17.58 -6.10 1.04
C LYS A 40 -17.56 -4.94 2.04
N ARG A 41 -17.76 -5.21 3.33
CA ARG A 41 -17.71 -4.18 4.38
C ARG A 41 -16.33 -3.57 4.50
N ARG A 42 -15.28 -4.40 4.40
CA ARG A 42 -13.88 -3.95 4.43
C ARG A 42 -13.60 -3.03 3.24
N PHE A 43 -14.02 -3.42 2.04
CA PHE A 43 -13.91 -2.63 0.82
C PHE A 43 -14.65 -1.29 0.93
N GLU A 44 -15.93 -1.29 1.30
CA GLU A 44 -16.72 -0.05 1.44
C GLU A 44 -16.11 0.89 2.49
N ARG A 45 -15.56 0.35 3.57
CA ARG A 45 -14.84 1.14 4.58
C ARG A 45 -13.58 1.78 3.99
N ARG A 46 -12.78 1.03 3.23
CA ARG A 46 -11.60 1.58 2.54
C ARG A 46 -11.98 2.68 1.55
N GLN A 47 -13.04 2.49 0.77
CA GLN A 47 -13.55 3.52 -0.14
C GLN A 47 -13.99 4.80 0.59
N ARG A 48 -14.64 4.66 1.75
CA ARG A 48 -15.03 5.82 2.58
C ARG A 48 -13.83 6.61 3.11
N HIS A 49 -12.71 5.95 3.38
CA HIS A 49 -11.50 6.56 3.93
C HIS A 49 -10.47 6.89 2.84
N ALA A 50 -10.77 6.62 1.58
CA ALA A 50 -9.86 6.84 0.48
C ALA A 50 -9.48 8.33 0.38
N PRO A 51 -8.19 8.63 0.22
CA PRO A 51 -7.75 10.01 0.04
C PRO A 51 -8.29 10.58 -1.27
N ARG A 52 -8.62 11.87 -1.24
CA ARG A 52 -9.06 12.59 -2.44
C ARG A 52 -7.87 12.77 -3.39
N PRO A 53 -8.03 12.43 -4.69
CA PRO A 53 -7.00 12.70 -5.68
C PRO A 53 -6.60 14.17 -5.70
N LEU A 54 -5.36 14.43 -6.12
CA LEU A 54 -4.82 15.78 -6.18
C LEU A 54 -5.60 16.62 -7.20
N VAL A 55 -6.29 17.64 -6.70
CA VAL A 55 -6.92 18.65 -7.57
C VAL A 55 -5.84 19.50 -8.24
N VAL A 56 -6.07 19.90 -9.49
CA VAL A 56 -5.19 20.83 -10.23
C VAL A 56 -4.93 22.06 -9.35
N ARG A 57 -3.67 22.23 -8.93
CA ARG A 57 -3.28 23.35 -8.06
C ARG A 57 -3.19 24.61 -8.89
N LYS A 58 -3.96 25.63 -8.52
CA LYS A 58 -3.86 26.99 -9.11
C LYS A 58 -2.53 27.69 -8.81
N ARG A 59 -1.75 27.22 -7.84
CA ARG A 59 -0.57 27.91 -7.29
C ARG A 59 0.59 26.95 -7.03
N GLY A 60 1.76 27.28 -7.59
CA GLY A 60 3.02 26.59 -7.36
C GLY A 60 3.65 26.96 -6.01
N LEU A 61 4.31 26.00 -5.36
CA LEU A 61 5.12 26.23 -4.16
C LEU A 61 6.62 26.29 -4.46
N SER A 62 7.06 25.51 -5.45
CA SER A 62 8.45 25.46 -5.89
C SER A 62 8.85 26.71 -6.66
N ILE A 63 10.08 27.15 -6.47
CA ILE A 63 10.72 28.28 -7.17
C ILE A 63 11.41 27.75 -8.44
N PRO A 64 11.41 28.50 -9.57
CA PRO A 64 10.74 29.79 -9.76
C PRO A 64 9.22 29.66 -9.82
N LEU A 65 8.51 30.71 -9.41
CA LEU A 65 7.05 30.74 -9.49
C LEU A 65 6.62 30.84 -10.96
N PRO A 66 5.48 30.22 -11.34
CA PRO A 66 4.92 30.40 -12.68
C PRO A 66 4.72 31.88 -12.96
N GLU A 67 5.05 32.32 -14.17
CA GLU A 67 4.68 33.66 -14.64
C GLU A 67 3.14 33.78 -14.63
N PRO A 68 2.59 34.96 -14.28
CA PRO A 68 1.15 35.16 -14.37
C PRO A 68 0.70 34.91 -15.81
N GLU A 69 -0.33 34.09 -16.01
CA GLU A 69 -0.95 33.97 -17.34
C GLU A 69 -1.43 35.35 -17.78
N PRO A 70 -1.24 35.75 -19.06
CA PRO A 70 -1.77 37.01 -19.55
C PRO A 70 -3.30 36.99 -19.42
N GLU A 71 -3.85 37.90 -18.62
CA GLU A 71 -5.29 38.02 -18.44
C GLU A 71 -5.96 38.28 -19.80
N PRO A 72 -7.03 37.54 -20.15
CA PRO A 72 -7.88 37.97 -21.25
C PRO A 72 -8.51 39.31 -20.86
N GLU A 73 -8.40 40.32 -21.73
CA GLU A 73 -9.05 41.63 -21.59
C GLU A 73 -10.49 41.47 -21.07
N LYS A 74 -10.70 41.70 -19.78
CA LYS A 74 -12.03 41.75 -19.18
C LYS A 74 -12.33 43.16 -18.76
N LEU A 75 -13.42 43.66 -19.35
CA LEU A 75 -14.09 44.93 -19.05
C LEU A 75 -14.17 45.19 -17.54
N ASP A 76 -13.91 46.44 -17.18
CA ASP A 76 -13.90 47.03 -15.85
C ASP A 76 -15.08 46.55 -14.98
N ILE A 77 -14.86 45.51 -14.18
CA ILE A 77 -15.67 45.19 -13.00
C ILE A 77 -14.70 45.09 -11.83
N PRO A 78 -14.87 45.87 -10.76
CA PRO A 78 -13.96 45.84 -9.62
C PRO A 78 -14.03 44.46 -8.96
N SER A 79 -13.03 43.64 -9.26
CA SER A 79 -12.89 42.31 -8.70
C SER A 79 -12.29 42.45 -7.30
N SER A 80 -12.98 41.84 -6.33
CA SER A 80 -12.59 41.54 -4.95
C SER A 80 -11.12 41.78 -4.55
N PRO A 81 -10.84 42.30 -3.33
CA PRO A 81 -9.49 42.29 -2.80
C PRO A 81 -9.07 40.83 -2.58
N GLU A 82 -8.23 40.25 -3.44
CA GLU A 82 -7.29 39.14 -3.15
C GLU A 82 -6.74 38.40 -4.40
N GLU A 83 -6.48 39.07 -5.52
CA GLU A 83 -5.43 38.60 -6.44
C GLU A 83 -4.05 38.97 -5.88
N LEU A 84 -3.70 38.39 -4.73
CA LEU A 84 -2.37 38.54 -4.14
C LEU A 84 -1.35 37.89 -5.09
N LYS A 85 -0.69 38.71 -5.90
CA LYS A 85 0.51 38.32 -6.66
C LYS A 85 1.44 37.58 -5.72
N GLN A 86 1.77 36.32 -6.05
CA GLN A 86 2.64 35.52 -5.20
C GLN A 86 4.04 36.15 -5.17
N THR A 87 4.46 36.64 -4.00
CA THR A 87 5.81 37.15 -3.79
C THR A 87 6.63 36.14 -2.99
N THR A 88 7.94 36.14 -3.23
CA THR A 88 8.91 35.39 -2.42
C THR A 88 9.92 36.39 -1.89
N VAL A 89 10.20 36.34 -0.59
CA VAL A 89 11.18 37.22 0.07
C VAL A 89 12.44 36.41 0.35
N PHE A 90 13.60 36.92 -0.07
CA PHE A 90 14.89 36.31 0.22
C PHE A 90 15.19 36.35 1.72
N GLN A 91 15.66 35.23 2.26
CA GLN A 91 15.87 35.03 3.70
C GLN A 91 17.37 35.17 4.06
N GLU A 92 18.07 36.14 3.47
CA GLU A 92 19.55 36.28 3.55
C GLU A 92 20.09 36.45 4.98
N LYS A 93 19.26 36.95 5.91
CA LYS A 93 19.61 37.07 7.34
C LYS A 93 19.55 35.74 8.10
N SER A 94 19.00 34.68 7.50
CA SER A 94 18.94 33.37 8.12
C SER A 94 20.30 32.68 8.06
N ARG A 95 20.78 32.17 9.21
CA ARG A 95 22.02 31.39 9.27
C ARG A 95 21.97 30.15 8.37
N LEU A 96 20.80 29.54 8.22
CA LEU A 96 20.63 28.39 7.31
C LEU A 96 20.79 28.83 5.85
N MET A 97 20.26 30.00 5.48
CA MET A 97 20.31 30.51 4.10
C MET A 97 21.65 31.14 3.74
N ALA A 98 22.45 31.51 4.75
CA ALA A 98 23.84 31.95 4.56
C ALA A 98 24.77 30.79 4.18
N LEU A 99 24.36 29.52 4.39
CA LEU A 99 25.12 28.36 3.95
C LEU A 99 25.03 28.18 2.42
N PRO A 100 26.12 27.73 1.77
CA PRO A 100 26.07 27.22 0.40
C PRO A 100 25.03 26.12 0.24
N LEU A 101 24.51 25.96 -0.99
CA LEU A 101 23.45 25.00 -1.30
C LEU A 101 23.84 23.58 -0.89
N GLU A 102 25.09 23.19 -1.11
CA GLU A 102 25.60 21.85 -0.82
C GLU A 102 25.46 21.50 0.67
N LEU A 103 25.77 22.46 1.56
CA LEU A 103 25.62 22.28 3.00
C LEU A 103 24.15 22.24 3.40
N ARG A 104 23.29 23.03 2.74
CA ARG A 104 21.85 22.98 2.96
C ARG A 104 21.27 21.63 2.53
N GLU A 105 21.69 21.09 1.39
CA GLU A 105 21.29 19.77 0.91
C GLU A 105 21.72 18.66 1.87
N MET A 106 22.93 18.73 2.44
CA MET A 106 23.37 17.80 3.48
C MET A 106 22.46 17.85 4.71
N ILE A 107 22.07 19.05 5.16
CA ILE A 107 21.14 19.25 6.29
C ILE A 107 19.76 18.69 5.93
N TYR A 108 19.22 19.01 4.75
CA TYR A 108 17.91 18.53 4.30
C TYR A 108 17.88 17.02 4.19
N LYS A 109 18.94 16.41 3.65
CA LYS A 109 19.08 14.96 3.56
C LYS A 109 19.14 14.32 4.94
N ALA A 110 19.89 14.88 5.87
CA ALA A 110 19.96 14.37 7.24
C ALA A 110 18.60 14.42 7.99
N VAL A 111 17.72 15.36 7.63
CA VAL A 111 16.39 15.49 8.28
C VAL A 111 15.31 14.67 7.56
N LEU A 112 15.35 14.62 6.22
CA LEU A 112 14.25 14.13 5.39
C LEU A 112 14.58 12.91 4.54
N GLY A 113 15.83 12.50 4.44
CA GLY A 113 16.33 11.57 3.42
C GLY A 113 16.95 10.30 4.00
N ASP A 114 17.28 9.37 3.09
CA ASP A 114 17.91 8.07 3.35
C ASP A 114 17.16 7.15 4.32
N ASP A 115 15.87 7.41 4.56
CA ASP A 115 15.01 6.59 5.39
C ASP A 115 14.19 5.59 4.56
N VAL A 116 13.71 4.54 5.23
CA VAL A 116 12.63 3.70 4.72
C VAL A 116 11.30 4.23 5.26
N MET A 117 10.44 4.68 4.36
CA MET A 117 9.13 5.26 4.65
C MET A 117 8.04 4.21 4.42
N HIS A 118 7.48 3.68 5.50
CA HIS A 118 6.32 2.78 5.45
C HIS A 118 5.06 3.60 5.18
N VAL A 119 4.47 3.46 3.99
CA VAL A 119 3.29 4.24 3.59
C VAL A 119 2.02 3.58 4.11
N ILE A 120 1.29 4.29 4.96
CA ILE A 120 0.11 3.76 5.66
C ILE A 120 -1.18 4.45 5.18
N HIS A 121 -2.26 3.68 5.12
CA HIS A 121 -3.58 4.22 4.85
C HIS A 121 -4.18 4.79 6.13
N LYS A 122 -4.55 6.08 6.13
CA LYS A 122 -5.23 6.74 7.25
C LYS A 122 -6.58 7.24 6.79
N GLU A 123 -7.40 7.68 7.74
CA GLU A 123 -8.67 8.31 7.40
C GLU A 123 -8.48 9.52 6.47
N ASN A 124 -9.00 9.41 5.24
CA ASN A 124 -9.03 10.44 4.20
C ASN A 124 -7.66 10.93 3.71
N LYS A 125 -6.55 10.26 4.07
CA LYS A 125 -5.20 10.63 3.66
C LYS A 125 -4.26 9.43 3.68
N LEU A 126 -3.15 9.54 2.96
CA LEU A 126 -1.97 8.70 3.25
C LEU A 126 -1.17 9.33 4.40
N GLY A 127 -0.56 8.46 5.19
CA GLY A 127 0.47 8.83 6.15
C GLY A 127 1.74 8.02 5.94
N HIS A 128 2.69 8.20 6.84
CA HIS A 128 3.88 7.35 6.87
C HIS A 128 4.37 7.07 8.28
N LEU A 129 5.15 6.01 8.42
CA LEU A 129 6.00 5.74 9.57
C LEU A 129 7.44 5.60 9.07
N ARG A 130 8.39 6.23 9.76
CA ARG A 130 9.81 5.95 9.52
C ARG A 130 10.13 4.57 10.08
N CYS A 131 10.80 3.74 9.30
CA CYS A 131 11.23 2.43 9.76
C CYS A 131 12.15 2.58 10.98
N LYS A 132 12.01 1.68 11.96
CA LYS A 132 12.88 1.65 13.14
C LYS A 132 14.28 1.10 12.82
N ALA A 133 14.45 0.48 11.65
CA ALA A 133 15.73 -0.02 11.17
C ALA A 133 16.41 0.96 10.23
N LYS A 134 17.76 0.93 10.25
CA LYS A 134 18.60 1.77 9.38
C LYS A 134 18.59 1.34 7.92
N SER A 135 18.28 0.08 7.66
CA SER A 135 18.14 -0.48 6.33
C SER A 135 16.91 -1.39 6.27
N GLU A 136 16.40 -1.61 5.06
CA GLU A 136 15.29 -2.52 4.81
C GLU A 136 15.66 -4.00 5.11
N GLU A 137 16.94 -4.32 5.03
CA GLU A 137 17.52 -5.63 5.34
C GLU A 137 17.49 -5.90 6.85
N ASP A 138 17.77 -4.86 7.63
CA ASP A 138 17.84 -4.92 9.09
C ASP A 138 16.50 -4.73 9.79
N CYS A 139 15.39 -4.57 9.05
CA CYS A 139 14.07 -4.40 9.63
C CYS A 139 13.70 -5.62 10.49
N PRO A 140 13.74 -5.53 11.83
CA PRO A 140 13.69 -6.70 12.71
C PRO A 140 12.31 -7.35 12.72
N LYS A 141 11.30 -6.61 12.26
CA LYS A 141 9.87 -6.98 12.26
C LYS A 141 9.27 -6.63 10.91
N ARG A 142 9.86 -7.21 9.86
CA ARG A 142 9.24 -7.30 8.53
C ARG A 142 7.82 -7.82 8.67
N TRP A 143 6.99 -7.55 7.68
CA TRP A 143 5.71 -8.21 7.65
C TRP A 143 5.94 -9.70 7.40
N TYR A 144 5.79 -10.55 8.43
CA TYR A 144 5.92 -12.01 8.32
C TYR A 144 4.56 -12.72 8.12
N GLY A 145 3.49 -11.98 7.82
CA GLY A 145 2.16 -12.54 7.62
C GLY A 145 1.26 -12.50 8.84
N GLU A 146 1.76 -12.02 9.98
CA GLU A 146 1.00 -11.89 11.23
C GLU A 146 0.15 -10.61 11.32
N GLY A 147 0.10 -9.80 10.26
CA GLY A 147 -0.58 -8.49 10.27
C GLY A 147 0.30 -7.39 10.88
N PRO A 148 -0.06 -6.10 10.70
CA PRO A 148 0.65 -5.02 11.33
C PRO A 148 0.15 -4.95 12.77
N CYS A 149 1.03 -5.33 13.68
CA CYS A 149 0.78 -5.35 15.10
C CYS A 149 1.55 -4.21 15.78
N ARG A 150 1.27 -3.99 17.07
CA ARG A 150 1.96 -2.98 17.88
C ARG A 150 3.48 -3.12 17.83
N ASP A 151 3.94 -4.35 17.69
CA ASP A 151 5.35 -4.65 17.61
C ASP A 151 5.96 -4.29 16.26
N SER A 152 5.21 -4.33 15.16
CA SER A 152 5.70 -4.10 13.80
C SER A 152 6.15 -2.65 13.55
N CYS A 153 7.02 -2.43 12.55
CA CYS A 153 7.39 -1.08 12.11
C CYS A 153 6.24 -0.34 11.37
N TRP A 154 5.13 -1.04 11.12
CA TRP A 154 3.94 -0.54 10.43
C TRP A 154 2.84 -0.05 11.39
N GLY A 155 3.03 -0.26 12.69
CA GLY A 155 2.03 0.07 13.71
C GLY A 155 0.82 -0.86 13.67
N VAL A 156 -0.33 -0.37 14.12
CA VAL A 156 -1.57 -1.16 14.22
C VAL A 156 -2.57 -0.71 13.15
N VAL A 157 -3.29 -1.66 12.55
CA VAL A 157 -4.40 -1.38 11.63
C VAL A 157 -5.69 -2.04 12.09
N ASP A 158 -6.83 -1.55 11.60
CA ASP A 158 -8.12 -2.24 11.74
C ASP A 158 -8.29 -3.38 10.73
N SER A 159 -9.40 -4.11 10.78
CA SER A 159 -9.69 -5.21 9.83
C SER A 159 -9.76 -4.79 8.35
N SER A 160 -9.76 -3.48 8.06
CA SER A 160 -9.76 -2.91 6.71
C SER A 160 -8.37 -2.44 6.26
N ASN A 161 -7.32 -2.68 7.05
CA ASN A 161 -5.97 -2.13 6.89
C ASN A 161 -5.93 -0.58 6.98
N ILE A 162 -6.86 0.03 7.72
CA ILE A 162 -6.77 1.45 8.06
C ILE A 162 -5.93 1.58 9.33
N TRP A 163 -4.86 2.36 9.26
CA TRP A 163 -3.97 2.59 10.40
C TRP A 163 -4.71 3.26 11.56
N MET A 164 -4.47 2.72 12.75
CA MET A 164 -5.05 3.21 14.00
C MET A 164 -3.95 3.64 14.97
N PRO A 165 -4.09 4.80 15.61
CA PRO A 165 -3.22 5.18 16.72
C PRO A 165 -3.58 4.35 17.96
N VAL A 166 -2.92 3.20 18.15
CA VAL A 166 -3.12 2.34 19.32
C VAL A 166 -1.84 2.33 20.15
N GLY A 167 -1.87 2.96 21.33
CA GLY A 167 -0.76 2.90 22.29
C GLY A 167 -0.25 4.26 22.74
N ASP A 168 1.08 4.38 22.84
CA ASP A 168 1.80 5.54 23.36
C ASP A 168 1.55 6.79 22.49
N PRO A 169 1.14 7.94 23.06
CA PRO A 169 1.05 9.21 22.35
C PRO A 169 2.33 9.63 21.59
N ALA A 170 3.48 9.04 21.90
CA ALA A 170 4.75 9.25 21.24
C ALA A 170 4.89 8.56 19.86
N GLU A 171 4.13 7.50 19.55
CA GLU A 171 4.13 6.88 18.21
C GLU A 171 3.29 7.71 17.23
N ARG A 172 3.77 8.91 16.92
CA ARG A 172 3.17 9.79 15.91
C ARG A 172 3.48 9.27 14.52
N SER A 173 2.44 8.91 13.76
CA SER A 173 2.57 8.82 12.30
C SER A 173 2.83 10.21 11.70
N ASP A 174 3.36 10.23 10.48
CA ASP A 174 3.71 11.42 9.70
C ASP A 174 5.07 12.08 10.07
N GLY A 175 5.84 11.49 10.99
CA GLY A 175 7.31 11.51 11.06
C GLY A 175 8.02 12.87 11.03
N ASP A 176 7.34 13.93 11.47
CA ASP A 176 7.79 15.33 11.46
C ASP A 176 8.49 15.77 10.16
N VAL A 177 8.04 15.25 9.01
CA VAL A 177 8.57 15.59 7.68
C VAL A 177 8.11 16.98 7.22
N LEU A 178 6.85 17.33 7.53
CA LEU A 178 6.22 18.56 7.05
C LEU A 178 6.73 19.86 7.70
N PRO A 179 7.06 19.93 9.00
CA PRO A 179 7.48 21.17 9.65
C PRO A 179 8.61 21.90 8.93
N LEU A 180 9.69 21.20 8.53
CA LEU A 180 10.80 21.80 7.79
C LEU A 180 10.35 22.35 6.42
N LEU A 181 9.58 21.55 5.68
CA LEU A 181 9.07 21.92 4.35
C LEU A 181 8.08 23.09 4.40
N GLN A 182 7.47 23.36 5.56
CA GLN A 182 6.52 24.44 5.78
C GLN A 182 7.17 25.74 6.26
N THR A 183 8.49 25.76 6.48
CA THR A 183 9.19 26.97 6.98
C THR A 183 9.21 28.11 5.96
N CYS A 184 9.69 27.86 4.74
CA CYS A 184 9.69 28.83 3.66
C CYS A 184 9.76 28.16 2.27
N ARG A 185 9.45 28.92 1.21
CA ARG A 185 9.46 28.44 -0.18
C ARG A 185 10.83 27.99 -0.66
N GLN A 186 11.91 28.61 -0.17
CA GLN A 186 13.27 28.25 -0.54
C GLN A 186 13.63 26.86 0.00
N VAL A 187 13.48 26.63 1.31
CA VAL A 187 13.63 25.31 1.94
C VAL A 187 12.76 24.29 1.23
N TYR A 188 11.50 24.61 0.97
CA TYR A 188 10.60 23.71 0.26
C TYR A 188 11.16 23.30 -1.11
N SER A 189 11.60 24.27 -1.91
CA SER A 189 12.06 24.04 -3.29
C SER A 189 13.32 23.20 -3.34
N GLU A 190 14.26 23.47 -2.42
CA GLU A 190 15.54 22.76 -2.34
C GLU A 190 15.39 21.37 -1.72
N ALA A 191 14.53 21.20 -0.71
CA ALA A 191 14.43 19.96 0.06
C ALA A 191 13.39 18.96 -0.48
N ILE A 192 12.31 19.41 -1.14
CA ILE A 192 11.24 18.51 -1.62
C ILE A 192 11.75 17.42 -2.59
N PRO A 193 12.72 17.65 -3.49
CA PRO A 193 13.23 16.59 -4.36
C PRO A 193 13.98 15.51 -3.57
N LEU A 194 14.67 15.87 -2.49
CA LEU A 194 15.40 14.93 -1.65
C LEU A 194 14.45 13.96 -0.94
N LEU A 195 13.30 14.46 -0.46
CA LEU A 195 12.27 13.61 0.17
C LEU A 195 11.80 12.47 -0.73
N TYR A 196 11.60 12.72 -2.03
CA TYR A 196 11.14 11.66 -2.95
C TYR A 196 12.29 10.83 -3.52
N SER A 197 13.46 11.44 -3.75
CA SER A 197 14.53 10.78 -4.50
C SER A 197 15.57 10.04 -3.67
N THR A 198 15.64 10.28 -2.36
CA THR A 198 16.63 9.64 -1.47
C THR A 198 16.03 8.55 -0.59
N ASN A 199 14.74 8.61 -0.28
CA ASN A 199 14.06 7.62 0.56
C ASN A 199 13.61 6.41 -0.24
N THR A 200 13.38 5.31 0.49
CA THR A 200 12.69 4.13 -0.02
C THR A 200 11.25 4.14 0.45
N PHE A 201 10.29 4.10 -0.47
CA PHE A 201 8.87 3.99 -0.11
C PHE A 201 8.47 2.52 -0.09
N SER A 202 8.07 2.05 1.09
CA SER A 202 7.66 0.68 1.34
C SER A 202 6.14 0.61 1.42
N PHE A 203 5.54 -0.43 0.83
CA PHE A 203 4.10 -0.67 0.75
C PHE A 203 3.76 -2.11 1.13
N ILE A 204 2.85 -2.28 2.09
CA ILE A 204 2.19 -3.58 2.37
C ILE A 204 0.78 -3.68 1.78
N ASP A 205 0.27 -2.54 1.31
CA ASP A 205 -1.08 -2.38 0.82
C ASP A 205 -1.03 -1.71 -0.56
N LEU A 206 -1.54 -2.40 -1.58
CA LEU A 206 -1.54 -1.95 -2.96
C LEU A 206 -2.36 -0.66 -3.14
N ASP A 207 -3.46 -0.47 -2.39
CA ASP A 207 -4.23 0.78 -2.50
C ASP A 207 -3.40 1.98 -2.05
N CYS A 208 -2.47 1.83 -1.10
CA CYS A 208 -1.59 2.93 -0.71
C CYS A 208 -0.72 3.41 -1.88
N LEU A 209 -0.25 2.50 -2.73
CA LEU A 209 0.53 2.87 -3.93
C LEU A 209 -0.36 3.57 -4.96
N ARG A 210 -1.58 3.05 -5.22
CA ARG A 210 -2.56 3.70 -6.11
C ARG A 210 -2.88 5.11 -5.63
N HIS A 211 -3.23 5.24 -4.36
CA HIS A 211 -3.50 6.51 -3.73
C HIS A 211 -2.30 7.45 -3.80
N LEU A 212 -1.07 6.96 -3.60
CA LEU A 212 0.12 7.81 -3.69
C LEU A 212 0.23 8.39 -5.09
N SER A 213 0.09 7.55 -6.12
CA SER A 213 0.15 7.99 -7.53
C SER A 213 -0.91 9.04 -7.88
N ALA A 214 -2.07 9.00 -7.21
CA ALA A 214 -3.18 9.92 -7.44
C ALA A 214 -3.15 11.19 -6.56
N THR A 215 -2.39 11.20 -5.46
CA THR A 215 -2.45 12.27 -4.43
C THR A 215 -1.22 13.17 -4.42
N ILE A 216 -0.15 12.82 -5.13
CA ILE A 216 1.03 13.67 -5.30
C ILE A 216 1.22 14.12 -6.75
N LEU A 217 2.02 15.18 -6.95
CA LEU A 217 2.29 15.68 -8.30
C LEU A 217 3.03 14.62 -9.14
N PRO A 218 2.70 14.46 -10.43
CA PRO A 218 3.38 13.51 -11.31
C PRO A 218 4.91 13.68 -11.34
N SER A 219 5.42 14.91 -11.25
CA SER A 219 6.86 15.18 -11.18
C SER A 219 7.51 14.61 -9.92
N ARG A 220 6.79 14.58 -8.79
CA ARG A 220 7.26 14.01 -7.52
C ARG A 220 7.18 12.50 -7.51
N PHE A 221 6.08 11.96 -8.03
CA PHE A 221 5.92 10.52 -8.20
C PHE A 221 7.04 9.95 -9.08
N ASN A 222 7.38 10.63 -10.18
CA ASN A 222 8.51 10.25 -11.03
C ASN A 222 9.88 10.50 -10.42
N ALA A 223 10.01 11.29 -9.34
CA ALA A 223 11.27 11.49 -8.64
C ALA A 223 11.61 10.33 -7.69
N ILE A 224 10.65 9.44 -7.40
CA ILE A 224 10.86 8.26 -6.55
C ILE A 224 11.83 7.29 -7.23
N LYS A 225 12.92 6.96 -6.53
CA LYS A 225 13.98 6.08 -7.04
C LYS A 225 13.94 4.67 -6.48
N SER A 226 13.38 4.47 -5.28
CA SER A 226 13.40 3.21 -4.56
C SER A 226 12.01 2.86 -4.04
N LEU A 227 11.50 1.70 -4.46
CA LEU A 227 10.23 1.13 -4.02
C LEU A 227 10.40 -0.28 -3.49
N THR A 228 9.67 -0.57 -2.41
CA THR A 228 9.55 -1.92 -1.84
C THR A 228 8.06 -2.25 -1.70
N ILE A 229 7.65 -3.41 -2.19
CA ILE A 229 6.28 -3.91 -2.07
C ILE A 229 6.33 -5.26 -1.35
N GLU A 230 5.74 -5.33 -0.17
CA GLU A 230 5.60 -6.56 0.62
C GLU A 230 4.13 -6.97 0.61
N TRP A 231 3.74 -7.85 -0.31
CA TRP A 231 2.34 -8.22 -0.45
C TRP A 231 2.07 -9.66 0.01
N TYR A 232 1.13 -9.77 0.94
CA TYR A 232 0.63 -11.04 1.43
C TYR A 232 -0.69 -11.35 0.75
N LEU A 233 -0.63 -12.31 -0.16
CA LEU A 233 -1.79 -12.83 -0.85
C LEU A 233 -2.57 -13.62 0.20
N THR A 234 -3.76 -13.14 0.54
CA THR A 234 -4.72 -13.91 1.34
C THR A 234 -5.55 -14.83 0.45
N TRP A 235 -5.65 -14.50 -0.84
CA TRP A 235 -6.57 -15.15 -1.77
C TRP A 235 -5.84 -15.68 -3.02
N PRO A 236 -6.34 -16.79 -3.60
CA PRO A 236 -5.79 -17.44 -4.80
C PRO A 236 -6.05 -16.61 -6.07
N LEU A 237 -5.34 -15.49 -6.23
CA LEU A 237 -5.42 -14.67 -7.44
C LEU A 237 -5.02 -15.54 -8.67
N TYR A 238 -5.79 -15.48 -9.76
CA TYR A 238 -5.62 -16.29 -10.98
C TYR A 238 -5.86 -17.81 -10.88
N ASP A 239 -6.19 -18.36 -9.70
CA ASP A 239 -6.62 -19.75 -9.55
C ASP A 239 -8.15 -19.81 -9.44
N ASP A 240 -8.79 -19.91 -10.60
CA ASP A 240 -10.26 -19.98 -10.76
C ASP A 240 -10.89 -21.13 -9.98
N PHE A 241 -10.19 -22.25 -9.86
CA PHE A 241 -10.71 -23.42 -9.16
C PHE A 241 -10.79 -23.13 -7.66
N ALA A 242 -9.70 -22.66 -7.06
CA ALA A 242 -9.68 -22.28 -5.66
C ALA A 242 -10.66 -21.13 -5.38
N GLN A 243 -10.78 -20.16 -6.29
CA GLN A 243 -11.76 -19.08 -6.15
C GLN A 243 -13.20 -19.59 -6.11
N ARG A 244 -13.58 -20.51 -7.02
CA ARG A 244 -14.94 -21.10 -7.05
C ARG A 244 -15.24 -21.96 -5.82
N MET A 245 -14.22 -22.60 -5.25
CA MET A 245 -14.36 -23.44 -4.06
C MET A 245 -14.45 -22.63 -2.77
N LEU A 246 -13.67 -21.55 -2.65
CA LEU A 246 -13.56 -20.76 -1.42
C LEU A 246 -14.54 -19.60 -1.35
N PHE A 247 -14.98 -19.06 -2.48
CA PHE A 247 -15.83 -17.87 -2.51
C PHE A 247 -17.15 -18.10 -3.22
N SER A 248 -18.17 -17.41 -2.71
CA SER A 248 -19.47 -17.29 -3.36
C SER A 248 -19.67 -15.96 -4.11
N THR A 249 -18.65 -15.09 -4.10
CA THR A 249 -18.63 -13.75 -4.69
C THR A 249 -17.25 -13.43 -5.23
N SER A 250 -17.15 -12.48 -6.17
CA SER A 250 -15.88 -11.98 -6.69
C SER A 250 -15.00 -11.35 -5.60
N LEU A 251 -13.68 -11.36 -5.83
CA LEU A 251 -12.70 -10.69 -4.98
C LEU A 251 -12.87 -9.16 -5.04
N TYR A 252 -12.66 -8.50 -3.90
CA TYR A 252 -12.72 -7.04 -3.79
C TYR A 252 -11.31 -6.43 -3.77
N PRO A 253 -11.14 -5.21 -4.31
CA PRO A 253 -9.91 -4.44 -4.14
C PRO A 253 -9.49 -4.30 -2.67
N PRO A 254 -8.17 -4.36 -2.37
CA PRO A 254 -7.05 -4.42 -3.31
C PRO A 254 -6.64 -5.84 -3.75
N HIS A 255 -7.42 -6.88 -3.41
CA HIS A 255 -7.03 -8.28 -3.57
C HIS A 255 -7.59 -8.92 -4.85
N ASP A 256 -7.89 -8.12 -5.85
CA ASP A 256 -8.43 -8.54 -7.14
C ASP A 256 -7.42 -8.32 -8.28
N GLU A 257 -7.68 -8.98 -9.42
CA GLU A 257 -6.76 -9.01 -10.55
C GLU A 257 -6.59 -7.63 -11.19
N ALA A 258 -7.67 -6.85 -11.26
CA ALA A 258 -7.62 -5.52 -11.86
C ALA A 258 -6.76 -4.57 -11.02
N THR A 259 -6.84 -4.63 -9.69
CA THR A 259 -5.94 -3.87 -8.82
C THR A 259 -4.49 -4.30 -9.01
N TRP A 260 -4.22 -5.61 -9.05
CA TRP A 260 -2.86 -6.13 -9.27
C TRP A 260 -2.26 -5.60 -10.58
N GLU A 261 -2.97 -5.70 -11.69
CA GLU A 261 -2.50 -5.21 -13.00
C GLU A 261 -2.34 -3.68 -13.04
N GLU A 262 -3.24 -2.95 -12.38
CA GLU A 262 -3.14 -1.49 -12.29
C GLU A 262 -1.86 -1.03 -11.58
N ILE A 263 -1.46 -1.71 -10.50
CA ILE A 263 -0.23 -1.40 -9.78
C ILE A 263 0.99 -1.49 -10.69
N TRP A 264 1.10 -2.57 -11.45
CA TRP A 264 2.24 -2.78 -12.35
C TRP A 264 2.25 -1.79 -13.50
N ARG A 265 1.07 -1.40 -14.00
CA ARG A 265 0.94 -0.31 -14.98
C ARG A 265 1.39 1.05 -14.41
N ILE A 266 1.06 1.35 -13.15
CA ILE A 266 1.54 2.56 -12.46
C ILE A 266 3.07 2.53 -12.33
N ILE A 267 3.63 1.42 -11.84
CA ILE A 267 5.07 1.25 -11.63
C ILE A 267 5.84 1.31 -12.95
N ALA A 268 5.35 0.67 -14.00
CA ALA A 268 5.95 0.75 -15.34
C ALA A 268 6.00 2.19 -15.90
N GLY A 269 5.10 3.07 -15.44
CA GLY A 269 5.10 4.49 -15.78
C GLY A 269 6.12 5.35 -15.01
N MET A 270 6.80 4.80 -13.99
CA MET A 270 7.72 5.55 -13.13
C MET A 270 9.09 5.75 -13.80
N LYS A 271 9.32 6.94 -14.36
CA LYS A 271 10.53 7.24 -15.15
C LYS A 271 11.82 7.30 -14.32
N GLY A 272 11.73 7.62 -13.03
CA GLY A 272 12.89 7.77 -12.15
C GLY A 272 13.21 6.52 -11.32
N LEU A 273 12.42 5.45 -11.43
CA LEU A 273 12.57 4.26 -10.59
C LEU A 273 13.88 3.53 -10.93
N GLN A 274 14.70 3.28 -9.92
CA GLN A 274 16.01 2.61 -10.08
C GLN A 274 16.10 1.31 -9.31
N ARG A 275 15.44 1.24 -8.14
CA ARG A 275 15.39 0.06 -7.28
C ARG A 275 13.95 -0.32 -7.03
N LEU A 276 13.62 -1.57 -7.32
CA LEU A 276 12.32 -2.16 -7.07
C LEU A 276 12.52 -3.51 -6.40
N ARG A 277 11.99 -3.64 -5.19
CA ARG A 277 11.91 -4.91 -4.48
C ARG A 277 10.45 -5.31 -4.29
N VAL A 278 10.18 -6.59 -4.53
CA VAL A 278 8.84 -7.15 -4.48
C VAL A 278 8.90 -8.46 -3.72
N ASP A 279 8.31 -8.50 -2.55
CA ASP A 279 8.23 -9.68 -1.71
C ASP A 279 6.77 -10.15 -1.73
N LEU A 280 6.51 -11.26 -2.41
CA LEU A 280 5.20 -11.86 -2.52
C LEU A 280 5.15 -13.08 -1.61
N ASN A 281 4.16 -13.12 -0.73
CA ASN A 281 3.95 -14.24 0.17
C ASN A 281 2.53 -14.75 -0.01
N TYR A 282 2.37 -16.07 -0.12
CA TYR A 282 1.07 -16.70 -0.25
C TYR A 282 1.04 -17.94 0.64
N PHE A 283 0.07 -17.99 1.56
CA PHE A 283 0.06 -18.99 2.62
C PHE A 283 0.04 -20.44 2.09
N ASP A 284 -0.75 -20.73 1.06
CA ASP A 284 -0.87 -22.09 0.49
C ASP A 284 0.08 -22.31 -0.71
N GLY A 285 0.76 -21.25 -1.18
CA GLY A 285 1.52 -21.28 -2.43
C GLY A 285 0.65 -21.55 -3.67
N PHE A 286 1.25 -21.45 -4.85
CA PHE A 286 0.55 -21.82 -6.09
C PHE A 286 0.62 -23.32 -6.34
N ARG A 287 -0.53 -23.97 -6.47
CA ARG A 287 -0.62 -25.39 -6.87
C ARG A 287 -0.28 -25.57 -8.35
N ASP A 288 -0.61 -24.57 -9.15
CA ASP A 288 -0.39 -24.54 -10.58
C ASP A 288 0.62 -23.46 -10.99
N ASN A 289 1.62 -23.87 -11.76
CA ASN A 289 2.65 -22.99 -12.30
C ASN A 289 2.07 -21.98 -13.30
N GLU A 290 0.96 -22.28 -13.99
CA GLU A 290 0.31 -21.33 -14.89
C GLU A 290 -0.22 -20.11 -14.12
N CYS A 291 -0.82 -20.33 -12.95
CA CYS A 291 -1.31 -19.27 -12.07
C CYS A 291 -0.16 -18.37 -11.58
N GLU A 292 0.98 -18.96 -11.21
CA GLU A 292 2.19 -18.20 -10.87
C GLU A 292 2.69 -17.38 -12.07
N GLN A 293 2.71 -17.94 -13.28
CA GLN A 293 3.13 -17.18 -14.47
C GLN A 293 2.18 -16.02 -14.79
N LYS A 294 0.86 -16.19 -14.60
CA LYS A 294 -0.13 -15.09 -14.72
C LYS A 294 0.15 -14.00 -13.69
N MET A 295 0.40 -14.37 -12.43
CA MET A 295 0.79 -13.45 -11.37
C MET A 295 2.05 -12.65 -11.71
N LEU A 296 3.07 -13.30 -12.27
CA LEU A 296 4.36 -12.68 -12.62
C LEU A 296 4.35 -11.94 -13.96
N ALA A 297 3.36 -12.16 -14.82
CA ALA A 297 3.32 -11.59 -16.16
C ALA A 297 3.36 -10.04 -16.18
N PRO A 298 2.61 -9.32 -15.32
CA PRO A 298 2.70 -7.86 -15.27
C PRO A 298 4.09 -7.34 -14.88
N LEU A 299 4.82 -8.06 -13.99
CA LEU A 299 6.16 -7.67 -13.55
C LEU A 299 7.17 -7.74 -14.71
N ARG A 300 6.97 -8.65 -15.66
CA ARG A 300 7.84 -8.77 -16.85
C ARG A 300 7.79 -7.56 -17.77
N GLN A 301 6.77 -6.71 -17.64
CA GLN A 301 6.60 -5.52 -18.48
C GLN A 301 7.44 -4.32 -18.00
N ILE A 302 7.99 -4.39 -16.78
CA ILE A 302 8.80 -3.33 -16.20
C ILE A 302 10.17 -3.27 -16.90
N LYS A 303 10.57 -2.07 -17.31
CA LYS A 303 11.83 -1.82 -18.03
C LYS A 303 12.59 -0.68 -17.37
N GLY A 304 13.92 -0.67 -17.53
CA GLY A 304 14.78 0.46 -17.11
C GLY A 304 15.12 0.53 -15.61
N VAL A 305 14.63 -0.41 -14.80
CA VAL A 305 14.99 -0.52 -13.37
C VAL A 305 16.35 -1.20 -13.25
N LYS A 306 17.30 -0.57 -12.53
CA LYS A 306 18.67 -1.07 -12.38
C LYS A 306 18.73 -2.30 -11.47
N ASN A 307 18.02 -2.23 -10.34
CA ASN A 307 17.98 -3.28 -9.33
C ASN A 307 16.54 -3.72 -9.15
N PHE A 308 16.16 -4.82 -9.81
CA PHE A 308 14.82 -5.39 -9.70
C PHE A 308 14.92 -6.80 -9.10
N THR A 309 14.44 -6.95 -7.86
CA THR A 309 14.45 -8.20 -7.10
C THR A 309 13.04 -8.63 -6.73
N VAL A 310 12.73 -9.90 -6.95
CA VAL A 310 11.46 -10.51 -6.57
C VAL A 310 11.72 -11.69 -5.64
N TYR A 311 11.13 -11.67 -4.45
CA TYR A 311 11.10 -12.79 -3.53
C TYR A 311 9.72 -13.44 -3.58
N LEU A 312 9.67 -14.76 -3.76
CA LEU A 312 8.45 -15.54 -3.68
C LEU A 312 8.52 -16.43 -2.43
N GLY A 313 7.60 -16.21 -1.50
CA GLY A 313 7.51 -16.93 -0.22
C GLY A 313 7.03 -18.39 -0.35
N TRP A 314 6.87 -18.91 -1.56
CA TRP A 314 6.42 -20.27 -1.83
C TRP A 314 7.39 -21.00 -2.78
N LYS A 315 7.35 -22.33 -2.72
CA LYS A 315 8.11 -23.22 -3.60
C LYS A 315 7.57 -23.14 -5.03
N GLY A 316 8.44 -23.27 -6.02
CA GLY A 316 8.04 -23.25 -7.43
C GLY A 316 9.24 -23.46 -8.34
N LYS A 317 8.98 -23.48 -9.65
CA LYS A 317 10.03 -23.64 -10.67
C LYS A 317 10.85 -22.36 -10.81
N GLU A 318 12.05 -22.49 -11.39
CA GLU A 318 12.83 -21.33 -11.79
C GLU A 318 12.11 -20.57 -12.91
N VAL A 319 12.18 -19.24 -12.84
CA VAL A 319 11.57 -18.34 -13.81
C VAL A 319 12.66 -17.82 -14.73
N ILE A 320 12.68 -18.33 -15.97
CA ILE A 320 13.71 -17.99 -16.97
C ILE A 320 13.29 -16.71 -17.74
N GLY A 321 14.27 -15.87 -18.08
CA GLY A 321 14.09 -14.71 -18.94
C GLY A 321 13.27 -13.57 -18.33
N ALA A 322 13.17 -13.51 -17.00
CA ALA A 322 12.54 -12.39 -16.30
C ALA A 322 13.49 -11.19 -16.22
N PRO A 323 12.99 -9.94 -16.24
CA PRO A 323 13.79 -8.73 -16.06
C PRO A 323 14.20 -8.49 -14.59
N PHE A 324 13.98 -9.46 -13.71
CA PHE A 324 14.23 -9.38 -12.27
C PHE A 324 14.99 -10.60 -11.78
N LYS A 325 15.76 -10.41 -10.70
CA LYS A 325 16.36 -11.51 -9.95
C LYS A 325 15.32 -12.11 -9.03
N LEU A 326 14.94 -13.36 -9.30
CA LEU A 326 13.98 -14.10 -8.48
C LEU A 326 14.69 -14.91 -7.39
N THR A 327 14.13 -14.91 -6.18
CA THR A 327 14.60 -15.69 -5.03
C THR A 327 13.43 -16.39 -4.34
N ARG A 328 13.70 -17.51 -3.67
CA ARG A 328 12.72 -18.35 -2.97
C ARG A 328 13.29 -18.80 -1.62
N PRO A 329 12.46 -19.22 -0.66
CA PRO A 329 12.95 -19.84 0.57
C PRO A 329 13.80 -21.08 0.24
N VAL A 330 14.98 -21.18 0.86
CA VAL A 330 15.88 -22.34 0.73
C VAL A 330 15.21 -23.54 1.37
N THR A 331 15.03 -24.63 0.62
CA THR A 331 14.62 -25.92 1.19
C THR A 331 15.68 -26.40 2.17
N THR A 332 15.48 -26.19 3.46
CA THR A 332 16.06 -27.08 4.47
C THR A 332 15.33 -28.41 4.31
N GLY A 333 16.00 -29.38 3.67
CA GLY A 333 15.47 -30.72 3.52
C GLY A 333 15.20 -31.34 4.89
N ALA A 334 13.94 -31.43 5.25
CA ALA A 334 13.42 -32.52 6.04
C ALA A 334 12.40 -33.21 5.13
N ASP A 335 12.85 -34.33 4.56
CA ASP A 335 11.97 -35.39 4.09
C ASP A 335 10.97 -35.70 5.21
N ASP A 336 9.71 -35.28 5.04
CA ASP A 336 8.57 -36.07 5.54
C ASP A 336 8.15 -36.99 4.40
N SER A 337 9.04 -37.94 4.10
CA SER A 337 8.71 -39.16 3.38
C SER A 337 8.54 -40.27 4.40
N SER A 338 7.43 -40.24 5.15
CA SER A 338 6.83 -41.44 5.71
C SER A 338 5.41 -41.13 6.16
N GLU A 339 4.43 -41.47 5.33
CA GLU A 339 3.11 -41.96 5.77
C GLU A 339 2.37 -42.55 4.56
N ASP A 340 2.99 -43.57 3.95
CA ASP A 340 2.29 -44.68 3.32
C ASP A 340 2.70 -45.94 4.09
N ASP A 341 1.84 -46.36 5.01
CA ASP A 341 1.58 -47.75 5.44
C ASP A 341 0.85 -47.71 6.79
N TRP A 342 -0.46 -47.98 6.77
CA TRP A 342 -1.20 -48.92 7.63
C TRP A 342 -2.70 -48.89 7.33
#